data_AF-A0A7Y0SG96-F1
#
_entry.id   AF-A0A7Y0SG96-F1
#
_cell.length_a   1.000
_cell.length_b   1.000
_cell.length_c   1.000
_cell.angle_alpha   90.00
_cell.angle_beta   90.00
_cell.angle_gamma   90.00
#
_symmetry.space_group_name_H-M   'P 1'
#
loop_
_entity.id
_entity.type
_entity.pdbx_description
1 polymer ?
#
loop_
_entity_poly.entity_id
_entity_poly.type
_entity_poly.pdbx_seq_one_letter_code
_entity_poly.pdbx_strand_id
1 'polypeptide(L)'
;EYDSNDYSEDFPAVMAGVDMSPHTPWNFGVLYRLGMADFRLSYERGDTLVAGLTLNTNFNDMPSFWRDTPTPEMKDNQPEELSDVDWERVTEDLDKIAGYQNTRIYVDDNTVTVVGEQKKYRDRTEAHEKAAAVLHNEMPDDIDTYAINERSRGLVGEQTIIS
;
A
#
# COMPACT_ATOMS: atom_id res chain seq x y z
N GLU A 1 -23.90 30.38 17.06
CA GLU A 1 -23.27 31.50 17.77
C GLU A 1 -23.85 32.81 17.25
N TYR A 2 -23.87 33.85 18.08
CA TYR A 2 -24.31 35.19 17.69
C TYR A 2 -23.07 36.07 17.43
N ASP A 3 -22.98 36.69 16.26
CA ASP A 3 -21.95 37.65 15.86
C ASP A 3 -22.43 39.07 16.19
N SER A 4 -21.77 39.71 17.17
CA SER A 4 -22.10 41.06 17.63
C SER A 4 -21.22 42.16 17.03
N ASN A 5 -20.36 41.82 16.07
CA ASN A 5 -19.39 42.77 15.54
C ASN A 5 -20.03 43.71 14.53
N ASP A 6 -19.64 44.99 14.60
CA ASP A 6 -19.96 46.02 13.62
C ASP A 6 -18.70 46.26 12.78
N TYR A 7 -18.80 45.99 11.47
CA TYR A 7 -17.70 46.09 10.52
C TYR A 7 -17.77 47.37 9.67
N SER A 8 -18.68 48.30 9.99
CA SER A 8 -18.89 49.53 9.20
C SER A 8 -17.68 50.47 9.19
N GLU A 9 -16.83 50.39 10.22
CA GLU A 9 -15.59 51.18 10.33
C GLU A 9 -14.33 50.41 9.87
N ASP A 10 -14.47 49.15 9.46
CA ASP A 10 -13.33 48.34 9.05
C ASP A 10 -12.71 48.89 7.76
N PHE A 11 -11.38 48.80 7.66
CA PHE A 11 -10.61 49.31 6.52
C PHE A 11 -11.19 48.92 5.15
N PRO A 12 -11.62 47.66 4.89
CA PRO A 12 -12.21 47.29 3.61
C PRO A 12 -13.57 47.96 3.34
N ALA A 13 -14.39 48.21 4.36
CA ALA A 13 -15.66 48.89 4.23
C ALA A 13 -15.46 50.39 3.93
N VAL A 14 -14.56 51.04 4.67
CA VAL A 14 -14.35 52.50 4.57
C VAL A 14 -13.46 52.90 3.37
N MET A 15 -12.40 52.14 3.08
CA MET A 15 -11.40 52.53 2.06
C MET A 15 -11.57 51.79 0.73
N ALA A 16 -12.13 50.58 0.73
CA ALA A 16 -12.32 49.78 -0.49
C ALA A 16 -13.80 49.69 -0.93
N GLY A 17 -14.73 50.26 -0.15
CA GLY A 17 -16.16 50.28 -0.48
C GLY A 17 -16.81 48.90 -0.53
N VAL A 18 -16.25 47.93 0.21
CA VAL A 18 -16.78 46.56 0.28
C VAL A 18 -17.90 46.51 1.31
N ASP A 19 -19.10 46.09 0.93
CA ASP A 19 -20.17 45.85 1.88
C ASP A 19 -19.84 44.63 2.75
N MET A 20 -19.75 44.86 4.06
CA MET A 20 -19.44 43.84 5.07
C MET A 20 -20.60 43.60 6.04
N SER A 21 -21.78 44.14 5.74
CA SER A 21 -22.98 44.02 6.57
C SER A 21 -23.51 42.58 6.52
N PRO A 22 -23.54 41.84 7.64
CA PRO A 22 -24.08 40.49 7.64
C PRO A 22 -25.61 40.51 7.48
N HIS A 23 -26.14 39.59 6.68
CA HIS A 23 -27.59 39.43 6.50
C HIS A 23 -28.27 38.91 7.76
N THR A 24 -27.55 38.11 8.56
CA THR A 24 -27.99 37.69 9.88
C THR A 24 -26.80 37.63 10.85
N PRO A 25 -26.99 37.96 12.13
CA PRO A 25 -25.94 37.82 13.15
C PRO A 25 -25.78 36.37 13.64
N TRP A 26 -26.42 35.38 13.01
CA TRP A 26 -26.41 34.00 13.49
C TRP A 26 -25.49 33.12 12.64
N ASN A 27 -24.59 32.42 13.32
CA ASN A 27 -23.73 31.39 12.72
C ASN A 27 -24.13 30.00 13.25
N PHE A 28 -24.26 29.02 12.37
CA PHE A 28 -24.60 27.64 12.71
C PHE A 28 -23.52 26.69 12.20
N GLY A 29 -23.22 25.65 12.97
CA GLY A 29 -22.23 24.64 12.59
C GLY A 29 -22.70 23.26 13.02
N VAL A 30 -22.58 22.29 12.13
CA VAL A 30 -22.83 20.87 12.39
C VAL A 30 -21.55 20.10 12.07
N LEU A 31 -21.17 19.22 12.99
CA LEU A 31 -20.05 18.30 12.85
C LEU A 31 -20.58 16.88 13.01
N TYR A 32 -20.25 16.01 12.06
CA TYR A 32 -20.66 14.61 12.09
C TYR A 32 -19.46 13.72 11.80
N ARG A 33 -19.16 12.81 12.74
CA ARG A 33 -18.07 11.84 12.63
C ARG A 33 -18.63 10.48 12.27
N LEU A 34 -18.14 9.88 11.19
CA LEU A 34 -18.49 8.54 10.74
C LEU A 34 -17.21 7.75 10.42
N GLY A 35 -16.79 6.93 11.38
CA GLY A 35 -15.61 6.06 11.22
C GLY A 35 -14.35 6.86 10.89
N MET A 36 -13.84 6.67 9.66
CA MET A 36 -12.65 7.36 9.14
C MET A 36 -12.92 8.78 8.61
N ALA A 37 -14.17 9.24 8.56
CA ALA A 37 -14.54 10.51 7.96
C ALA A 37 -15.19 11.46 8.96
N ASP A 38 -14.77 12.73 8.96
CA ASP A 38 -15.44 13.82 9.65
C ASP A 38 -16.03 14.78 8.62
N PHE A 39 -17.33 15.05 8.74
CA PHE A 39 -18.06 16.00 7.92
C PHE A 39 -18.34 17.26 8.73
N ARG A 40 -18.09 18.43 8.13
CA ARG A 40 -18.39 19.74 8.69
C ARG A 40 -19.28 20.51 7.74
N LEU A 41 -20.33 21.12 8.28
CA LEU A 41 -21.15 22.10 7.58
C LEU A 41 -21.33 23.33 8.47
N SER A 42 -20.89 24.51 8.02
CA SER A 42 -21.19 25.78 8.69
C SER A 42 -21.95 26.73 7.78
N TYR A 43 -22.82 27.50 8.40
CA TYR A 43 -23.55 28.61 7.79
C TYR A 43 -23.23 29.87 8.57
N GLU A 44 -22.74 30.89 7.88
CA GLU A 44 -22.16 32.08 8.45
C GLU A 44 -22.81 33.33 7.86
N ARG A 45 -23.05 34.32 8.72
CA ARG A 45 -23.48 35.70 8.35
C ARG A 45 -24.72 35.82 7.46
N GLY A 46 -25.50 34.75 7.29
CA GLY A 46 -26.74 34.75 6.52
C GLY A 46 -26.57 34.53 5.00
N ASP A 47 -25.37 34.22 4.52
CA ASP A 47 -25.10 34.02 3.09
C ASP A 47 -23.98 33.03 2.78
N THR A 48 -23.14 32.69 3.76
CA THR A 48 -21.94 31.91 3.54
C THR A 48 -22.16 30.48 4.02
N LEU A 49 -22.01 29.50 3.12
CA LEU A 49 -22.08 28.08 3.45
C LEU A 49 -20.71 27.44 3.23
N VAL A 50 -20.17 26.77 4.25
CA VAL A 50 -18.88 26.08 4.18
C VAL A 50 -19.08 24.60 4.47
N ALA A 51 -18.65 23.75 3.54
CA ALA A 51 -18.59 22.30 3.72
C ALA A 51 -17.12 21.87 3.86
N GLY A 52 -16.85 20.92 4.76
CA GLY A 52 -15.53 20.32 4.95
C GLY A 52 -15.61 18.82 5.14
N LEU A 53 -14.60 18.12 4.64
CA LEU A 53 -14.40 16.68 4.82
C LEU A 53 -12.98 16.44 5.31
N THR A 54 -12.83 15.70 6.41
CA THR A 54 -11.53 15.21 6.88
C THR A 54 -11.56 13.69 6.83
N LEU A 55 -10.53 13.07 6.23
CA LEU A 55 -10.36 11.62 6.19
C LEU A 55 -9.15 11.23 7.06
N ASN A 56 -9.37 10.36 8.03
CA ASN A 56 -8.37 9.83 8.94
C ASN A 56 -8.13 8.36 8.62
N THR A 57 -6.94 8.00 8.14
CA THR A 57 -6.58 6.60 7.83
C THR A 57 -5.26 6.21 8.47
N ASN A 58 -5.13 4.94 8.86
CA ASN A 58 -3.86 4.33 9.21
C ASN A 58 -3.31 3.58 8.00
N PHE A 59 -2.28 4.12 7.35
CA PHE A 59 -1.66 3.48 6.19
C PHE A 59 -0.96 2.15 6.51
N ASN A 60 -0.71 1.84 7.78
CA ASN A 60 -0.18 0.53 8.18
C ASN A 60 -1.25 -0.58 8.12
N ASP A 61 -2.52 -0.25 8.33
CA ASP A 61 -3.60 -1.24 8.41
C ASP A 61 -4.54 -1.17 7.20
N MET A 62 -4.29 -0.23 6.27
CA MET A 62 -5.07 -0.09 5.06
C MET A 62 -4.82 -1.30 4.14
N PRO A 63 -5.86 -2.09 3.79
CA PRO A 63 -5.67 -3.22 2.90
C PRO A 63 -5.21 -2.71 1.54
N SER A 64 -4.17 -3.34 1.04
CA SER A 64 -3.71 -3.19 -0.34
C SER A 64 -4.84 -3.55 -1.29
N PHE A 65 -5.28 -2.61 -2.15
CA PHE A 65 -6.28 -2.87 -3.18
C PHE A 65 -5.69 -3.52 -4.44
N TRP A 66 -4.40 -3.85 -4.42
CA TRP A 66 -3.78 -4.63 -5.50
C TRP A 66 -4.48 -5.99 -5.53
N ARG A 67 -5.09 -6.34 -6.68
CA ARG A 67 -5.59 -7.71 -6.91
C ARG A 67 -4.41 -8.64 -6.76
N ASP A 68 -4.37 -9.35 -5.64
CA ASP A 68 -3.30 -10.27 -5.36
C ASP A 68 -3.34 -11.45 -6.33
N THR A 69 -2.16 -11.95 -6.69
CA THR A 69 -2.05 -13.19 -7.45
C THR A 69 -2.16 -14.33 -6.44
N PRO A 70 -3.11 -15.27 -6.60
CA PRO A 70 -3.24 -16.37 -5.66
C PRO A 70 -1.94 -17.18 -5.60
N THR A 71 -1.65 -17.74 -4.43
CA THR A 71 -0.55 -18.69 -4.27
C THR A 71 -0.80 -19.88 -5.21
N PRO A 72 0.19 -20.31 -6.03
CA PRO A 72 0.03 -21.46 -6.91
C PRO A 72 -0.34 -22.71 -6.10
N GLU A 73 -1.27 -23.51 -6.61
CA GLU A 73 -1.47 -24.85 -6.09
C GLU A 73 -0.22 -25.70 -6.37
N MET A 74 0.13 -26.60 -5.45
CA MET A 74 1.22 -27.54 -5.65
C MET A 74 0.88 -28.45 -6.82
N LYS A 75 1.79 -28.57 -7.78
CA LYS A 75 1.59 -29.38 -8.99
C LYS A 75 2.52 -30.59 -8.95
N ASP A 76 2.01 -31.73 -9.41
CA ASP A 76 2.78 -32.97 -9.55
C ASP A 76 3.59 -33.03 -10.87
N ASN A 77 3.78 -31.91 -11.56
CA ASN A 77 4.44 -31.85 -12.88
C ASN A 77 5.76 -31.06 -12.85
N GLN A 78 6.50 -31.23 -11.76
CA GLN A 78 7.84 -30.69 -11.59
C GLN A 78 8.80 -31.25 -12.67
N PRO A 79 9.83 -30.49 -13.07
CA PRO A 79 10.86 -30.99 -13.97
C PRO A 79 11.59 -32.19 -13.36
N GLU A 80 12.05 -33.13 -14.20
CA GLU A 80 12.77 -34.32 -13.71
C GLU A 80 14.23 -33.98 -13.32
N GLU A 81 14.87 -33.08 -14.07
CA GLU A 81 16.25 -32.65 -13.84
C GLU A 81 16.38 -31.12 -13.82
N LEU A 82 17.41 -30.60 -13.15
CA LEU A 82 17.70 -29.16 -13.10
C LEU A 82 17.91 -28.52 -14.48
N SER A 83 18.33 -29.30 -15.48
CA SER A 83 18.50 -28.81 -16.86
C SER A 83 17.18 -28.54 -17.58
N ASP A 84 16.07 -29.10 -17.09
CA ASP A 84 14.74 -28.95 -17.67
C ASP A 84 13.97 -27.77 -17.05
N VAL A 85 14.56 -27.10 -16.05
CA VAL A 85 13.97 -25.94 -15.38
C VAL A 85 13.91 -24.74 -16.32
N ASP A 86 12.71 -24.17 -16.49
CA ASP A 86 12.50 -22.92 -17.21
C ASP A 86 12.81 -21.72 -16.28
N TRP A 87 14.08 -21.33 -16.23
CA TRP A 87 14.53 -20.22 -15.38
C TRP A 87 13.89 -18.88 -15.73
N GLU A 88 13.49 -18.66 -16.99
CA GLU A 88 12.79 -17.44 -17.39
C GLU A 88 11.42 -17.38 -16.71
N ARG A 89 10.66 -18.49 -16.80
CA ARG A 89 9.37 -18.64 -16.11
C ARG A 89 9.50 -18.52 -14.60
N VAL A 90 10.52 -19.14 -13.98
CA VAL A 90 10.78 -19.03 -12.54
C VAL A 90 10.94 -17.58 -12.12
N THR A 91 11.77 -16.81 -12.84
CA THR A 91 12.00 -15.40 -12.52
C THR A 91 10.75 -14.54 -12.73
N GLU A 92 9.95 -14.84 -13.76
CA GLU A 92 8.69 -14.16 -14.05
C GLU A 92 7.64 -14.42 -12.95
N ASP A 93 7.50 -15.67 -12.52
CA ASP A 93 6.54 -16.05 -11.48
C ASP A 93 6.98 -15.56 -10.09
N LEU A 94 8.29 -15.54 -9.80
CA LEU A 94 8.81 -14.92 -8.58
C LEU A 94 8.49 -13.42 -8.51
N ASP A 95 8.53 -12.69 -9.63
CA ASP A 95 8.12 -11.27 -9.68
C ASP A 95 6.60 -11.12 -9.56
N LYS A 96 5.86 -11.78 -10.46
CA LYS A 96 4.40 -11.60 -10.57
C LYS A 96 3.63 -12.15 -9.38
N ILE A 97 4.05 -13.29 -8.86
CA ILE A 97 3.34 -14.00 -7.79
C ILE A 97 3.93 -13.62 -6.45
N ALA A 98 5.23 -13.80 -6.25
CA ALA A 98 5.87 -13.58 -4.95
C ALA A 98 6.42 -12.15 -4.75
N GLY A 99 6.46 -11.29 -5.78
CA GLY A 99 6.88 -9.89 -5.66
C GLY A 99 8.39 -9.66 -5.61
N TYR A 100 9.20 -10.67 -5.93
CA TYR A 100 10.67 -10.57 -5.94
C TYR A 100 11.17 -10.11 -7.30
N GLN A 101 11.70 -8.89 -7.36
CA GLN A 101 12.24 -8.27 -8.57
C GLN A 101 13.76 -8.36 -8.65
N ASN A 102 14.30 -8.22 -9.86
CA ASN A 102 15.74 -8.24 -10.13
C ASN A 102 16.42 -9.49 -9.52
N THR A 103 15.74 -10.63 -9.63
CA THR A 103 16.15 -11.89 -9.02
C THR A 103 17.41 -12.44 -9.69
N ARG A 104 18.26 -13.03 -8.86
CA ARG A 104 19.37 -13.88 -9.28
C ARG A 104 19.22 -15.20 -8.56
N ILE A 105 19.33 -16.29 -9.29
CA ILE A 105 19.12 -17.63 -8.76
C ILE A 105 20.44 -18.37 -8.82
N TYR A 106 20.77 -19.05 -7.73
CA TYR A 106 21.95 -19.89 -7.58
C TYR A 106 21.48 -21.26 -7.14
N VAL A 107 22.09 -22.31 -7.67
CA VAL A 107 21.81 -23.69 -7.27
C VAL A 107 23.09 -24.29 -6.74
N ASP A 108 23.02 -24.89 -5.57
CA ASP A 108 24.13 -25.57 -4.90
C ASP A 108 23.58 -26.82 -4.21
N ASP A 109 24.06 -28.00 -4.64
CA ASP A 109 23.53 -29.30 -4.24
C ASP A 109 21.98 -29.34 -4.29
N ASN A 110 21.32 -29.57 -3.16
CA ASN A 110 19.86 -29.64 -3.01
C ASN A 110 19.23 -28.28 -2.62
N THR A 111 19.98 -27.18 -2.73
CA THR A 111 19.55 -25.84 -2.31
C THR A 111 19.46 -24.87 -3.48
N VAL A 112 18.30 -24.23 -3.61
CA VAL A 112 18.10 -23.09 -4.52
C VAL A 112 18.11 -21.79 -3.72
N THR A 113 19.04 -20.91 -4.04
CA THR A 113 19.17 -19.59 -3.44
C THR A 113 18.66 -18.50 -4.39
N VAL A 114 17.59 -17.82 -4.00
CA VAL A 114 17.05 -16.65 -4.70
C VAL A 114 17.55 -15.39 -4.03
N VAL A 115 18.19 -14.50 -4.78
CA VAL A 115 18.61 -13.17 -4.34
C VAL A 115 17.82 -12.11 -5.09
N GLY A 116 16.93 -11.37 -4.44
CA GLY A 116 16.03 -10.42 -5.11
C GLY A 116 15.53 -9.29 -4.21
N GLU A 117 14.78 -8.34 -4.77
CA GLU A 117 14.18 -7.23 -4.03
C GLU A 117 12.67 -7.45 -3.87
N GLN A 118 12.16 -7.51 -2.63
CA GLN A 118 10.73 -7.64 -2.38
C GLN A 118 10.03 -6.27 -2.54
N LYS A 119 9.12 -6.17 -3.51
CA LYS A 119 8.41 -4.92 -3.87
C LYS A 119 6.89 -4.97 -3.71
N LYS A 120 6.30 -6.16 -3.62
CA LYS A 120 4.84 -6.35 -3.66
C LYS A 120 4.23 -6.45 -2.28
N TYR A 121 4.78 -7.29 -1.41
CA TYR A 121 4.17 -7.60 -0.12
C TYR A 121 4.86 -6.86 1.02
N ARG A 122 4.04 -6.29 1.91
CA ARG A 122 4.51 -5.71 3.17
C ARG A 122 4.79 -6.80 4.20
N ASP A 123 3.93 -7.81 4.27
CA ASP A 123 4.17 -9.01 5.08
C ASP A 123 5.17 -9.91 4.36
N ARG A 124 6.29 -10.20 5.00
CA ARG A 124 7.34 -11.06 4.43
C ARG A 124 6.95 -12.52 4.43
N THR A 125 6.13 -12.94 5.39
CA THR A 125 5.62 -14.31 5.48
C THR A 125 4.83 -14.66 4.23
N GLU A 126 3.93 -13.76 3.80
CA GLU A 126 3.13 -13.93 2.58
C GLU A 126 4.01 -14.03 1.33
N ALA A 127 5.06 -13.20 1.25
CA ALA A 127 6.02 -13.28 0.15
C ALA A 127 6.81 -14.59 0.13
N HIS A 128 7.26 -15.06 1.31
CA HIS A 128 8.01 -16.31 1.45
C HIS A 128 7.17 -17.52 1.09
N GLU A 129 5.92 -17.59 1.54
CA GLU A 129 4.99 -18.68 1.19
C GLU A 129 4.74 -18.75 -0.32
N LYS A 130 4.51 -17.61 -0.97
CA LYS A 130 4.31 -17.55 -2.42
C LYS A 130 5.57 -17.92 -3.19
N ALA A 131 6.75 -17.47 -2.75
CA ALA A 131 8.01 -17.84 -3.37
C ALA A 131 8.30 -19.33 -3.22
N ALA A 132 8.06 -19.92 -2.06
CA ALA A 132 8.21 -21.35 -1.84
C ALA A 132 7.29 -22.17 -2.76
N ALA A 133 6.02 -21.76 -2.93
CA ALA A 133 5.10 -22.43 -3.84
C ALA A 133 5.53 -22.33 -5.32
N VAL A 134 6.06 -21.17 -5.74
CA VAL A 134 6.63 -21.00 -7.09
C VAL A 134 7.85 -21.90 -7.27
N LEU A 135 8.80 -21.87 -6.33
CA LEU A 135 10.01 -22.67 -6.42
C LEU A 135 9.70 -24.17 -6.39
N HIS A 136 8.81 -24.61 -5.50
CA HIS A 136 8.40 -26.00 -5.44
C HIS A 136 7.87 -26.51 -6.79
N ASN A 137 6.96 -25.77 -7.41
CA ASN A 137 6.37 -26.19 -8.70
C ASN A 137 7.34 -26.18 -9.88
N GLU A 138 8.44 -25.43 -9.78
CA GLU A 138 9.35 -25.19 -10.89
C GLU A 138 10.72 -25.87 -10.70
N MET A 139 10.98 -26.46 -9.52
CA MET A 139 12.21 -27.19 -9.22
C MET A 139 11.96 -28.71 -9.23
N PRO A 140 12.97 -29.52 -9.57
CA PRO A 140 12.87 -30.97 -9.43
C PRO A 140 12.79 -31.41 -7.98
N ASP A 141 12.36 -32.66 -7.77
CA ASP A 141 12.19 -33.29 -6.45
C ASP A 141 13.47 -33.40 -5.63
N ASP A 142 14.65 -33.27 -6.26
CA ASP A 142 15.92 -33.26 -5.56
C ASP A 142 16.19 -31.93 -4.85
N ILE A 143 15.52 -30.83 -5.18
CA ILE A 143 15.66 -29.57 -4.44
C ILE A 143 14.67 -29.53 -3.28
N ASP A 144 15.18 -29.69 -2.06
CA ASP A 144 14.38 -29.63 -0.82
C ASP A 144 14.51 -28.33 -0.04
N THR A 145 15.53 -27.51 -0.35
CA THR A 145 15.84 -26.32 0.43
C THR A 145 15.78 -25.07 -0.45
N TYR A 146 15.03 -24.06 -0.02
CA TYR A 146 14.93 -22.76 -0.67
C TYR A 146 15.48 -21.66 0.25
N ALA A 147 16.53 -20.97 -0.18
CA ALA A 147 17.08 -19.82 0.53
C ALA A 147 16.70 -18.52 -0.19
N ILE A 148 15.96 -17.64 0.49
CA ILE A 148 15.58 -16.32 -0.04
C ILE A 148 16.42 -15.25 0.64
N ASN A 149 17.21 -14.52 -0.16
CA ASN A 149 18.05 -13.41 0.27
C ASN A 149 17.48 -12.10 -0.27
N GLU A 150 16.91 -11.29 0.62
CA GLU A 150 16.35 -10.00 0.27
C GLU A 150 17.45 -8.94 0.15
N ARG A 151 17.44 -8.23 -0.98
CA ARG A 151 18.24 -7.05 -1.21
C ARG A 151 17.41 -5.79 -0.99
N SER A 152 18.00 -4.84 -0.27
CA SER A 152 17.46 -3.49 -0.11
C SER A 152 18.56 -2.47 -0.34
N ARG A 153 18.31 -1.51 -1.23
CA ARG A 153 19.24 -0.40 -1.56
C ARG A 153 20.66 -0.87 -1.93
N GLY A 154 20.76 -2.01 -2.62
CA GLY A 154 22.05 -2.58 -3.06
C GLY A 154 22.82 -3.39 -2.01
N LEU A 155 22.29 -3.56 -0.79
CA LEU A 155 22.85 -4.42 0.25
C LEU A 155 21.94 -5.64 0.47
N VAL A 156 22.53 -6.79 0.81
CA VAL A 156 21.77 -7.96 1.29
C VAL A 156 21.38 -7.69 2.74
N GLY A 157 20.08 -7.70 3.03
CA GLY A 157 19.54 -7.27 4.32
C GLY A 157 18.99 -8.40 5.18
N GLU A 158 18.43 -9.44 4.57
CA GLU A 158 17.73 -10.53 5.28
C GLU A 158 17.85 -11.84 4.50
N GLN A 159 18.10 -12.95 5.21
CA GLN A 159 18.12 -14.29 4.65
C GLN A 159 17.09 -15.15 5.37
N THR A 160 16.24 -15.84 4.60
CA THR A 160 15.27 -16.81 5.08
C THR A 160 15.55 -18.16 4.43
N ILE A 161 15.57 -19.23 5.22
CA ILE A 161 15.73 -20.61 4.73
C ILE A 161 14.40 -21.32 4.94
N ILE A 162 13.92 -21.98 3.90
CA ILE A 162 12.68 -22.74 3.84
C ILE A 162 13.07 -24.17 3.45
N SER A 163 12.60 -25.15 4.20
CA SER A 163 12.89 -26.57 4.08
C SER A 163 11.66 -27.39 4.44
#